data_AF-A0A9X2JTU1-F1
#
_entry.id   AF-A0A9X2JTU1-F1
#
_cell.length_a   1.000
_cell.length_b   1.000
_cell.length_c   1.000
_cell.angle_alpha   90.00
_cell.angle_beta   90.00
_cell.angle_gamma   90.00
#
_symmetry.space_group_name_H-M   'P 1'
#
loop_
_entity.id
_entity.type
_entity.pdbx_description
1 polymer ?
#
loop_
_entity_poly.entity_id
_entity_poly.type
_entity_poly.pdbx_seq_one_letter_code
_entity_poly.pdbx_strand_id
1 'polypeptide(L)'
;MLGRGKHRNPKKGACFMELASFLAGEKWSDHPACTHPLIAMLARAVNDLTADHARPRLAPLIPSVIGLTSTDPRWDVRIALRAAQTALPVSPADRQQTLAVAILGSERMLDVLEDRPAGTLAPESKDALAAVPKTAAWAERFCAGTSVRPKRFVRDAAPSVVSTAVQGISEAFVPDVDARLRDLLAATIADARRWAGAADDDDRALDPLAWGPVVKAAPSV
;
A
#
# COMPACT_ATOMS: atom_id res chain seq x y z
N MET A 1 -13.07 -12.04 -12.27
CA MET A 1 -13.54 -12.00 -10.86
C MET A 1 -13.36 -10.61 -10.31
N LEU A 2 -12.12 -10.14 -10.14
CA LEU A 2 -11.87 -8.82 -9.58
C LEU A 2 -12.29 -7.70 -10.54
N GLY A 3 -13.05 -6.74 -10.02
CA GLY A 3 -13.50 -5.54 -10.73
C GLY A 3 -12.98 -4.26 -10.05
N ARG A 4 -13.03 -3.14 -10.77
CA ARG A 4 -12.67 -1.82 -10.22
C ARG A 4 -13.79 -1.27 -9.34
N GLY A 5 -13.42 -0.58 -8.28
CA GLY A 5 -14.32 0.12 -7.39
C GLY A 5 -15.19 -0.81 -6.54
N LYS A 6 -16.18 -0.21 -5.87
CA LYS A 6 -17.08 -0.89 -4.94
C LYS A 6 -18.25 -1.56 -5.65
N HIS A 7 -18.60 -2.77 -5.22
CA HIS A 7 -19.73 -3.55 -5.67
C HIS A 7 -20.77 -3.67 -4.56
N ARG A 8 -22.05 -3.53 -4.92
CA ARG A 8 -23.15 -3.65 -3.94
C ARG A 8 -23.30 -5.06 -3.37
N ASN A 9 -22.89 -6.09 -4.12
CA ASN A 9 -23.00 -7.50 -3.73
C ASN A 9 -22.12 -8.40 -4.63
N PRO A 10 -21.85 -9.65 -4.21
CA PRO A 10 -21.00 -10.60 -4.94
C PRO A 10 -21.44 -10.92 -6.37
N LYS A 11 -22.73 -10.74 -6.71
CA LYS A 11 -23.26 -11.05 -8.05
C LYS A 11 -22.83 -10.02 -9.10
N LYS A 12 -22.18 -8.92 -8.69
CA LYS A 12 -21.71 -7.85 -9.57
C LYS A 12 -20.19 -7.85 -9.77
N GLY A 13 -19.48 -8.83 -9.21
CA GLY A 13 -18.03 -8.78 -9.07
C GLY A 13 -17.62 -8.53 -7.63
N ALA A 14 -16.31 -8.41 -7.41
CA ALA A 14 -15.70 -8.06 -6.14
C ALA A 14 -14.47 -7.19 -6.40
N CYS A 15 -14.18 -6.21 -5.57
CA CYS A 15 -12.81 -5.72 -5.45
C CYS A 15 -12.01 -6.66 -4.51
N PHE A 16 -10.71 -6.41 -4.40
CA PHE A 16 -9.82 -7.13 -3.49
C PHE A 16 -10.36 -7.20 -2.06
N MET A 17 -10.74 -6.05 -1.48
CA MET A 17 -11.14 -5.97 -0.07
C MET A 17 -12.54 -6.50 0.19
N GLU A 18 -13.44 -6.47 -0.80
CA GLU A 18 -14.76 -7.10 -0.67
C GLU A 18 -14.64 -8.61 -0.56
N LEU A 19 -13.80 -9.23 -1.39
CA LEU A 19 -13.52 -10.66 -1.29
C LEU A 19 -12.79 -10.99 0.02
N ALA A 20 -11.85 -10.14 0.47
CA ALA A 20 -11.22 -10.30 1.79
C ALA A 20 -12.26 -10.27 2.93
N SER A 21 -13.20 -9.31 2.91
CA SER A 21 -14.27 -9.21 3.91
C SER A 21 -15.13 -10.47 3.97
N PHE A 22 -15.48 -11.00 2.80
CA PHE A 22 -16.28 -12.22 2.67
C PHE A 22 -15.54 -13.45 3.23
N LEU A 23 -14.26 -13.61 2.86
CA LEU A 23 -13.44 -14.73 3.35
C LEU A 23 -13.16 -14.64 4.86
N ALA A 24 -13.15 -13.43 5.42
CA ALA A 24 -13.05 -13.21 6.87
C ALA A 24 -14.38 -13.45 7.61
N GLY A 25 -15.47 -13.75 6.91
CA GLY A 25 -16.80 -13.91 7.50
C GLY A 25 -17.48 -12.59 7.88
N GLU A 26 -16.97 -11.46 7.41
CA GLU A 26 -17.55 -10.14 7.64
C GLU A 26 -18.70 -9.83 6.68
N LYS A 27 -19.41 -8.72 6.95
CA LYS A 27 -20.35 -8.15 5.98
C LYS A 27 -19.58 -7.69 4.74
N TRP A 28 -20.16 -7.94 3.56
CA TRP A 28 -19.62 -7.50 2.28
C TRP A 28 -19.29 -6.00 2.29
N SER A 29 -17.99 -5.68 2.27
CA SER A 29 -17.49 -4.31 2.37
C SER A 29 -16.11 -4.18 1.74
N ASP A 30 -15.86 -3.08 1.05
CA ASP A 30 -14.52 -2.70 0.59
C ASP A 30 -13.70 -2.02 1.71
N HIS A 31 -14.30 -1.80 2.87
CA HIS A 31 -13.66 -1.31 4.10
C HIS A 31 -13.90 -2.31 5.24
N PRO A 32 -13.29 -3.51 5.20
CA PRO A 32 -13.46 -4.50 6.26
C PRO A 32 -12.69 -4.13 7.53
N ALA A 33 -13.11 -4.71 8.65
CA ALA A 33 -12.41 -4.60 9.93
C ALA A 33 -11.25 -5.61 10.05
N CYS A 34 -11.26 -6.68 9.26
CA CYS A 34 -10.27 -7.74 9.28
C CYS A 34 -8.88 -7.33 8.78
N THR A 35 -8.70 -6.11 8.28
CA THR A 35 -7.45 -5.63 7.70
C THR A 35 -7.20 -4.18 8.11
N HIS A 36 -5.93 -3.85 8.35
CA HIS A 36 -5.48 -2.52 8.73
C HIS A 36 -5.96 -1.48 7.70
N PRO A 37 -6.56 -0.34 8.12
CA PRO A 37 -7.21 0.60 7.21
C PRO A 37 -6.31 1.08 6.06
N LEU A 38 -5.03 1.33 6.34
CA LEU A 38 -4.09 1.79 5.31
C LEU A 38 -3.68 0.69 4.33
N ILE A 39 -3.62 -0.58 4.77
CA ILE A 39 -3.39 -1.74 3.88
C ILE A 39 -4.63 -1.94 2.99
N ALA A 40 -5.84 -1.85 3.57
CA ALA A 40 -7.08 -1.95 2.82
C ALA A 40 -7.21 -0.83 1.78
N MET A 41 -6.76 0.38 2.11
CA MET A 41 -6.70 1.49 1.17
C MET A 41 -5.70 1.24 0.03
N LEU A 42 -4.47 0.78 0.35
CA LEU A 42 -3.46 0.41 -0.64
C LEU A 42 -3.99 -0.68 -1.58
N ALA A 43 -4.58 -1.74 -1.04
CA ALA A 43 -5.11 -2.87 -1.81
C ALA A 43 -6.22 -2.44 -2.78
N ARG A 44 -7.12 -1.55 -2.35
CA ARG A 44 -8.15 -0.97 -3.24
C ARG A 44 -7.53 -0.12 -4.34
N ALA A 45 -6.60 0.78 -4.01
CA ALA A 45 -5.94 1.63 -4.98
C ALA A 45 -5.18 0.80 -6.03
N VAL A 46 -4.44 -0.24 -5.60
CA VAL A 46 -3.76 -1.19 -6.48
C VAL A 46 -4.75 -1.96 -7.35
N ASN A 47 -5.84 -2.49 -6.78
CA ASN A 47 -6.89 -3.18 -7.52
C ASN A 47 -7.49 -2.29 -8.64
N ASP A 48 -7.76 -1.03 -8.31
CA ASP A 48 -8.45 -0.10 -9.19
C ASP A 48 -7.53 0.45 -10.29
N LEU A 49 -6.22 0.53 -10.05
CA LEU A 49 -5.23 1.02 -11.01
C LEU A 49 -4.53 -0.09 -11.81
N THR A 50 -4.65 -1.35 -11.38
CA THR A 50 -4.19 -2.51 -12.16
C THR A 50 -5.10 -2.73 -13.37
N ALA A 51 -4.51 -2.99 -14.55
CA ALA A 51 -5.25 -3.26 -15.77
C ALA A 51 -6.11 -4.53 -15.67
N ASP A 52 -7.22 -4.58 -16.42
CA ASP A 52 -8.21 -5.66 -16.32
C ASP A 52 -7.61 -7.05 -16.57
N HIS A 53 -6.69 -7.15 -17.53
CA HIS A 53 -6.01 -8.41 -17.87
C HIS A 53 -5.04 -8.87 -16.77
N ALA A 54 -4.47 -7.94 -15.99
CA ALA A 54 -3.50 -8.24 -14.94
C ALA A 54 -4.16 -8.41 -13.56
N ARG A 55 -5.34 -7.83 -13.33
CA ARG A 55 -6.04 -7.84 -12.02
C ARG A 55 -6.24 -9.24 -11.42
N PRO A 56 -6.54 -10.32 -12.19
CA PRO A 56 -6.61 -11.67 -11.64
C PRO A 56 -5.36 -12.11 -10.87
N ARG A 57 -4.18 -11.56 -11.18
CA ARG A 57 -2.91 -11.86 -10.49
C ARG A 57 -2.84 -11.33 -9.06
N LEU A 58 -3.77 -10.46 -8.66
CA LEU A 58 -3.90 -9.97 -7.29
C LEU A 58 -4.65 -10.96 -6.39
N ALA A 59 -5.52 -11.80 -6.96
CA ALA A 59 -6.38 -12.69 -6.19
C ALA A 59 -5.63 -13.61 -5.19
N PRO A 60 -4.46 -14.20 -5.53
CA PRO A 60 -3.71 -15.02 -4.58
C PRO A 60 -3.26 -14.29 -3.30
N LEU A 61 -3.19 -12.95 -3.31
CA LEU A 61 -2.79 -12.15 -2.15
C LEU A 61 -3.95 -11.85 -1.19
N ILE A 62 -5.20 -12.18 -1.54
CA ILE A 62 -6.38 -11.77 -0.76
C ILE A 62 -6.42 -12.40 0.63
N PRO A 63 -6.17 -13.70 0.81
CA PRO A 63 -6.26 -14.27 2.16
C PRO A 63 -5.17 -13.75 3.11
N SER A 64 -4.01 -13.33 2.59
CA SER A 64 -2.85 -12.95 3.40
C SER A 64 -2.99 -11.59 4.09
N VAL A 65 -4.02 -10.79 3.75
CA VAL A 65 -4.37 -9.55 4.48
C VAL A 65 -5.34 -9.76 5.66
N ILE A 66 -5.94 -10.95 5.77
CA ILE A 66 -6.96 -11.24 6.78
C ILE A 66 -6.29 -11.38 8.14
N GLY A 67 -6.78 -10.65 9.14
CA GLY A 67 -6.22 -10.62 10.48
C GLY A 67 -5.06 -9.63 10.66
N LEU A 68 -4.56 -9.02 9.58
CA LEU A 68 -3.51 -7.99 9.65
C LEU A 68 -4.10 -6.69 10.17
N THR A 69 -4.24 -6.57 11.49
CA THR A 69 -4.78 -5.38 12.16
C THR A 69 -3.78 -4.89 13.20
N SER A 70 -3.75 -3.57 13.42
CA SER A 70 -2.87 -2.95 14.41
C SER A 70 -3.39 -1.56 14.75
N THR A 71 -3.10 -1.11 15.97
CA THR A 71 -3.27 0.28 16.41
C THR A 71 -1.91 0.97 16.64
N ASP A 72 -0.80 0.29 16.35
CA ASP A 72 0.55 0.87 16.46
C ASP A 72 0.76 1.87 15.30
N PRO A 73 0.93 3.18 15.58
CA PRO A 73 1.14 4.19 14.55
C PRO A 73 2.39 3.93 13.67
N ARG A 74 3.32 3.08 14.11
CA ARG A 74 4.47 2.67 13.28
C ARG A 74 4.03 1.96 12.01
N TRP A 75 2.90 1.26 12.02
CA TRP A 75 2.37 0.59 10.83
C TRP A 75 2.03 1.60 9.72
N ASP A 76 1.28 2.66 10.05
CA ASP A 76 0.93 3.70 9.08
C ASP A 76 2.17 4.33 8.45
N VAL A 77 3.17 4.65 9.27
CA VAL A 77 4.42 5.28 8.83
C VAL A 77 5.24 4.35 7.95
N ARG A 78 5.39 3.08 8.35
CA ARG A 78 6.16 2.10 7.57
C ARG A 78 5.48 1.73 6.26
N ILE A 79 4.16 1.62 6.23
CA ILE A 79 3.38 1.39 4.99
C ILE A 79 3.55 2.58 4.04
N ALA A 80 3.40 3.81 4.54
CA ALA A 80 3.58 5.02 3.73
C ALA A 80 5.02 5.13 3.20
N LEU A 81 6.01 4.84 4.05
CA LEU A 81 7.43 4.84 3.67
C LEU A 81 7.71 3.80 2.58
N ARG A 82 7.23 2.56 2.74
CA ARG A 82 7.35 1.51 1.72
C ARG A 82 6.78 1.96 0.38
N ALA A 83 5.55 2.49 0.38
CA ALA A 83 4.92 2.99 -0.83
C ALA A 83 5.73 4.11 -1.48
N ALA A 84 6.23 5.06 -0.68
CA ALA A 84 7.03 6.18 -1.20
C ALA A 84 8.38 5.72 -1.78
N GLN A 85 9.10 4.84 -1.09
CA GLN A 85 10.37 4.26 -1.55
C GLN A 85 10.20 3.52 -2.88
N THR A 86 9.14 2.72 -3.02
CA THR A 86 8.89 1.95 -4.25
C THR A 86 8.49 2.85 -5.43
N ALA A 87 7.67 3.86 -5.18
CA ALA A 87 7.14 4.72 -6.24
C ALA A 87 8.14 5.79 -6.69
N LEU A 88 8.98 6.32 -5.80
CA LEU A 88 9.84 7.48 -6.08
C LEU A 88 10.70 7.33 -7.34
N PRO A 89 11.43 6.22 -7.57
CA PRO A 89 12.35 6.12 -8.72
C PRO A 89 11.66 6.13 -10.09
N VAL A 90 10.40 5.71 -10.16
CA VAL A 90 9.66 5.55 -11.42
C VAL A 90 8.60 6.62 -11.64
N SER A 91 8.25 7.37 -10.60
CA SER A 91 7.18 8.36 -10.67
C SER A 91 7.57 9.55 -11.56
N PRO A 92 6.58 10.22 -12.20
CA PRO A 92 6.77 11.52 -12.83
C PRO A 92 7.31 12.59 -11.88
N ALA A 93 8.02 13.59 -12.42
CA ALA A 93 8.81 14.54 -11.64
C ALA A 93 8.00 15.37 -10.60
N ASP A 94 6.77 15.73 -10.92
CA ASP A 94 5.83 16.42 -10.03
C ASP A 94 5.45 15.55 -8.81
N ARG A 95 5.28 14.24 -9.02
CA ARG A 95 5.04 13.27 -7.94
C ARG A 95 6.30 12.93 -7.15
N GLN A 96 7.47 12.91 -7.79
CA GLN A 96 8.74 12.63 -7.11
C GLN A 96 9.02 13.61 -5.96
N GLN A 97 8.69 14.89 -6.12
CA GLN A 97 8.86 15.89 -5.06
C GLN A 97 8.07 15.52 -3.80
N THR A 98 6.79 15.17 -3.97
CA THR A 98 5.92 14.76 -2.88
C THR A 98 6.42 13.49 -2.21
N LEU A 99 6.85 12.50 -3.00
CA LEU A 99 7.33 11.22 -2.50
C LEU A 99 8.68 11.34 -1.78
N ALA A 100 9.60 12.19 -2.26
CA ALA A 100 10.87 12.44 -1.58
C ALA A 100 10.67 13.13 -0.21
N VAL A 101 9.76 14.11 -0.14
CA VAL A 101 9.35 14.73 1.13
C VAL A 101 8.69 13.69 2.06
N ALA A 102 7.89 12.79 1.50
CA ALA A 102 7.26 11.72 2.26
C ALA A 102 8.27 10.74 2.87
N ILE A 103 9.32 10.36 2.13
CA ILE A 103 10.39 9.50 2.66
C ILE A 103 11.08 10.17 3.85
N LEU A 104 11.55 11.41 3.67
CA LEU A 104 12.23 12.16 4.74
C LEU A 104 11.32 12.39 5.96
N GLY A 105 10.04 12.70 5.73
CA GLY A 105 9.06 12.89 6.78
C GLY A 105 8.73 11.61 7.54
N SER A 106 8.62 10.48 6.84
CA SER A 106 8.37 9.17 7.44
C SER A 106 9.57 8.70 8.27
N GLU A 107 10.79 8.86 7.78
CA GLU A 107 12.00 8.50 8.52
C GLU A 107 12.16 9.31 9.79
N ARG A 108 11.94 10.64 9.74
CA ARG A 108 11.91 11.46 10.96
C ARG A 108 10.81 11.04 11.93
N MET A 109 9.67 10.57 11.41
CA MET A 109 8.60 10.05 12.27
C MET A 109 9.03 8.75 12.96
N LEU A 110 9.71 7.85 12.24
CA LEU A 110 10.28 6.65 12.84
C LEU A 110 11.39 6.97 13.85
N ASP A 111 12.21 8.02 13.63
CA ASP A 111 13.17 8.48 14.63
C ASP A 111 12.48 8.79 15.96
N VAL A 112 11.33 9.45 15.92
CA VAL A 112 10.52 9.77 17.12
C VAL A 112 9.84 8.53 17.70
N LEU A 113 9.23 7.69 16.85
CA LEU A 113 8.44 6.53 17.31
C LEU A 113 9.30 5.36 17.81
N GLU A 114 10.54 5.26 17.32
CA GLU A 114 11.46 4.16 17.61
C GLU A 114 12.70 4.62 18.42
N ASP A 115 12.73 5.88 18.85
CA ASP A 115 13.84 6.49 19.60
C ASP A 115 15.20 6.35 18.89
N ARG A 116 15.20 6.60 17.57
CA ARG A 116 16.42 6.52 16.74
C ARG A 116 17.12 7.89 16.72
N PRO A 117 18.44 7.94 16.43
CA PRO A 117 19.13 9.20 16.19
C PRO A 117 18.44 10.02 15.10
N ALA A 118 18.30 11.33 15.31
CA ALA A 118 17.64 12.21 14.36
C ALA A 118 18.35 12.22 13.00
N GLY A 119 17.58 12.09 11.92
CA GLY A 119 18.10 12.04 10.55
C GLY A 119 18.54 10.64 10.12
N THR A 120 18.13 9.59 10.84
CA THR A 120 18.39 8.22 10.42
C THR A 120 17.62 7.92 9.14
N LEU A 121 18.32 7.35 8.15
CA LEU A 121 17.71 6.84 6.93
C LEU A 121 18.00 5.35 6.80
N ALA A 122 16.96 4.56 6.58
CA ALA A 122 17.09 3.15 6.21
C ALA A 122 17.80 3.02 4.85
N PRO A 123 18.48 1.88 4.57
CA PRO A 123 19.11 1.64 3.27
C PRO A 123 18.17 1.88 2.09
N GLU A 124 16.93 1.40 2.16
CA GLU A 124 15.93 1.54 1.09
C GLU A 124 15.54 3.01 0.85
N SER A 125 15.51 3.83 1.90
CA SER A 125 15.29 5.28 1.78
C SER A 125 16.47 5.97 1.09
N LYS A 126 17.71 5.57 1.44
CA LYS A 126 18.92 6.09 0.80
C LYS A 126 18.93 5.74 -0.69
N ASP A 127 18.64 4.48 -1.01
CA ASP A 127 18.62 3.98 -2.40
C ASP A 127 17.56 4.69 -3.24
N ALA A 128 16.34 4.82 -2.71
CA ALA A 128 15.25 5.51 -3.41
C ALA A 128 15.57 7.00 -3.67
N LEU A 129 16.15 7.70 -2.68
CA LEU A 129 16.55 9.10 -2.83
C LEU A 129 17.74 9.26 -3.80
N ALA A 130 18.69 8.32 -3.78
CA ALA A 130 19.84 8.32 -4.68
C ALA A 130 19.45 8.14 -6.16
N ALA A 131 18.32 7.49 -6.44
CA ALA A 131 17.79 7.37 -7.81
C ALA A 131 17.32 8.71 -8.40
N VAL A 132 17.03 9.72 -7.57
CA VAL A 132 16.49 11.02 -7.98
C VAL A 132 17.23 12.19 -7.31
N PRO A 133 18.57 12.33 -7.51
CA PRO A 133 19.43 13.15 -6.67
C PRO A 133 19.05 14.64 -6.66
N LYS A 134 18.58 15.18 -7.80
CA LYS A 134 18.10 16.57 -7.88
C LYS A 134 16.86 16.80 -7.02
N THR A 135 15.92 15.86 -7.05
CA THR A 135 14.67 15.90 -6.27
C THR A 135 14.96 15.68 -4.79
N ALA A 136 15.84 14.73 -4.46
CA ALA A 136 16.28 14.48 -3.09
C ALA A 136 16.91 15.72 -2.44
N ALA A 137 17.89 16.35 -3.10
CA ALA A 137 18.53 17.57 -2.60
C ALA A 137 17.54 18.76 -2.47
N TRP A 138 16.52 18.83 -3.32
CA TRP A 138 15.43 19.79 -3.14
C TRP A 138 14.58 19.46 -1.91
N ALA A 139 14.17 18.20 -1.74
CA ALA A 139 13.33 17.76 -0.63
C ALA A 139 14.03 17.94 0.74
N GLU A 140 15.33 17.68 0.81
CA GLU A 140 16.14 17.92 2.02
C GLU A 140 16.10 19.39 2.44
N ARG A 141 16.30 20.31 1.50
CA ARG A 141 16.21 21.77 1.74
C ARG A 141 14.80 22.19 2.11
N PHE A 142 13.79 21.66 1.41
CA PHE A 142 12.38 21.95 1.71
C PHE A 142 12.00 21.52 3.13
N CYS A 143 12.50 20.37 3.57
CA CYS A 143 12.20 19.83 4.89
C CYS A 143 13.10 20.42 6.00
N ALA A 144 14.11 21.23 5.68
CA ALA A 144 15.00 21.82 6.68
C ALA A 144 14.21 22.69 7.67
N GLY A 145 14.45 22.50 8.97
CA GLY A 145 13.74 23.24 10.03
C GLY A 145 12.27 22.87 10.24
N THR A 146 11.73 21.89 9.49
CA THR A 146 10.35 21.43 9.67
C THR A 146 10.27 20.37 10.78
N SER A 147 9.37 20.57 11.74
CA SER A 147 9.05 19.56 12.76
C SER A 147 7.86 18.71 12.32
N VAL A 148 7.94 17.39 12.55
CA VAL A 148 6.86 16.46 12.23
C VAL A 148 6.02 16.21 13.48
N ARG A 149 4.69 16.24 13.35
CA ARG A 149 3.76 15.93 14.45
C ARG A 149 3.10 14.56 14.22
N PRO A 150 3.30 13.56 15.11
CA PRO A 150 2.85 12.18 14.89
C PRO A 150 1.36 12.04 14.54
N LYS A 151 0.48 12.67 15.32
CA LYS A 151 -0.98 12.56 15.10
C LYS A 151 -1.44 13.08 13.74
N ARG A 152 -0.83 14.16 13.24
CA ARG A 152 -1.18 14.75 11.93
C ARG A 152 -0.64 13.89 10.78
N PHE A 153 0.55 13.34 10.97
CA PHE A 153 1.16 12.48 9.97
C PHE A 153 0.33 11.21 9.73
N VAL A 154 -0.03 10.50 10.80
CA VAL A 154 -0.82 9.26 10.72
C VAL A 154 -2.19 9.51 10.08
N ARG A 155 -2.91 10.55 10.51
CA ARG A 155 -4.27 10.82 10.03
C ARG A 155 -4.31 11.32 8.59
N ASP A 156 -3.43 12.26 8.23
CA ASP A 156 -3.56 13.03 6.98
C ASP A 156 -2.47 12.67 5.96
N ALA A 157 -1.23 12.50 6.41
CA ALA A 157 -0.10 12.33 5.49
C ALA A 157 -0.02 10.89 4.97
N ALA A 158 -0.11 9.88 5.83
CA ALA A 158 0.07 8.48 5.41
C ALA A 158 -0.93 8.04 4.31
N PRO A 159 -2.25 8.35 4.41
CA PRO A 159 -3.19 8.07 3.32
C PRO A 159 -2.84 8.80 2.01
N SER A 160 -2.46 10.08 2.10
CA SER A 160 -2.08 10.87 0.93
C SER A 160 -0.83 10.31 0.26
N VAL A 161 0.18 9.90 1.03
CA VAL A 161 1.43 9.35 0.51
C VAL A 161 1.19 8.05 -0.25
N VAL A 162 0.41 7.14 0.32
CA VAL A 162 0.06 5.88 -0.36
C VAL A 162 -0.73 6.16 -1.65
N SER A 163 -1.70 7.07 -1.62
CA SER A 163 -2.43 7.46 -2.84
C SER A 163 -1.49 8.04 -3.91
N THR A 164 -0.60 8.96 -3.53
CA THR A 164 0.38 9.55 -4.46
C THR A 164 1.33 8.51 -5.03
N ALA A 165 1.77 7.54 -4.21
CA ALA A 165 2.67 6.48 -4.62
C ALA A 165 2.04 5.53 -5.65
N VAL A 166 0.83 5.03 -5.38
CA VAL A 166 0.13 4.12 -6.30
C VAL A 166 -0.18 4.84 -7.62
N GLN A 167 -0.64 6.10 -7.56
CA GLN A 167 -0.86 6.89 -8.77
C GLN A 167 0.45 7.14 -9.54
N GLY A 168 1.54 7.45 -8.84
CA GLY A 168 2.86 7.67 -9.44
C GLY A 168 3.40 6.45 -10.16
N ILE A 169 3.18 5.25 -9.62
CA ILE A 169 3.49 3.99 -10.33
C ILE A 169 2.55 3.81 -11.54
N SER A 170 1.25 4.08 -11.38
CA SER A 170 0.27 3.87 -12.47
C SER A 170 0.47 4.79 -13.69
N GLU A 171 1.03 5.98 -13.45
CA GLU A 171 1.30 7.00 -14.48
C GLU A 171 2.77 6.97 -14.93
N ALA A 172 3.58 6.07 -14.39
CA ALA A 172 4.98 5.93 -14.77
C ALA A 172 5.10 5.45 -16.22
N PHE A 173 6.04 6.02 -16.96
CA PHE A 173 6.34 5.61 -18.33
C PHE A 173 7.27 4.39 -18.35
N VAL A 174 6.80 3.27 -17.79
CA VAL A 174 7.52 2.00 -17.67
C VAL A 174 6.65 0.82 -18.15
N PRO A 175 7.23 -0.25 -18.70
CA PRO A 175 6.44 -1.36 -19.27
C PRO A 175 5.81 -2.29 -18.21
N ASP A 176 6.22 -2.19 -16.95
CA ASP A 176 5.94 -3.15 -15.87
C ASP A 176 5.04 -2.59 -14.75
N VAL A 177 4.21 -1.59 -15.06
CA VAL A 177 3.31 -0.92 -14.10
C VAL A 177 2.50 -1.91 -13.24
N ASP A 178 1.78 -2.84 -13.86
CA ASP A 178 0.94 -3.81 -13.14
C ASP A 178 1.76 -4.73 -12.22
N ALA A 179 2.97 -5.10 -12.64
CA ALA A 179 3.87 -5.90 -11.83
C ALA A 179 4.34 -5.10 -10.60
N ARG A 180 4.75 -3.84 -10.79
CA ARG A 180 5.17 -2.95 -9.70
C ARG A 180 4.06 -2.70 -8.69
N LEU A 181 2.83 -2.48 -9.13
CA LEU A 181 1.67 -2.30 -8.25
C LEU A 181 1.40 -3.55 -7.41
N ARG A 182 1.42 -4.73 -8.06
CA ARG A 182 1.28 -6.01 -7.36
C ARG A 182 2.41 -6.24 -6.37
N ASP A 183 3.66 -5.97 -6.75
CA ASP A 183 4.83 -6.23 -5.93
C ASP A 183 4.89 -5.25 -4.74
N LEU A 184 4.47 -3.99 -4.92
CA LEU A 184 4.27 -3.06 -3.81
C LEU A 184 3.26 -3.61 -2.79
N LEU A 185 2.10 -4.08 -3.27
CA LEU A 185 1.08 -4.66 -2.40
C LEU A 185 1.63 -5.90 -1.68
N ALA A 186 2.24 -6.84 -2.40
CA ALA A 186 2.80 -8.06 -1.84
C ALA A 186 3.89 -7.78 -0.79
N ALA A 187 4.83 -6.86 -1.08
CA ALA A 187 5.87 -6.47 -0.15
C ALA A 187 5.30 -5.81 1.12
N THR A 188 4.28 -4.95 0.96
CA THR A 188 3.62 -4.29 2.11
C THR A 188 2.89 -5.31 2.98
N ILE A 189 2.24 -6.31 2.38
CA ILE A 189 1.59 -7.41 3.10
C ILE A 189 2.63 -8.25 3.85
N ALA A 190 3.73 -8.60 3.19
CA ALA A 190 4.82 -9.37 3.80
C ALA A 190 5.43 -8.61 5.00
N ASP A 191 5.66 -7.31 4.86
CA ASP A 191 6.12 -6.45 5.96
C ASP A 191 5.15 -6.49 7.14
N ALA A 192 3.85 -6.31 6.88
CA ALA A 192 2.82 -6.31 7.92
C ALA A 192 2.68 -7.68 8.61
N ARG A 193 2.80 -8.78 7.87
CA ARG A 193 2.86 -10.14 8.46
C ARG A 193 4.04 -10.29 9.41
N ARG A 194 5.23 -9.81 9.00
CA ARG A 194 6.42 -9.81 9.88
C ARG A 194 6.21 -8.97 11.13
N TRP A 195 5.59 -7.79 11.03
CA TRP A 195 5.29 -6.96 12.20
C TRP A 195 4.23 -7.57 13.13
N ALA A 196 3.29 -8.33 12.58
CA ALA A 196 2.28 -9.06 13.35
C ALA A 196 2.82 -10.34 14.01
N GLY A 197 4.05 -10.76 13.69
CA GLY A 197 4.60 -12.04 14.14
C GLY A 197 3.92 -13.26 13.51
N ALA A 198 3.25 -13.08 12.37
CA ALA A 198 2.64 -14.19 11.64
C ALA A 198 3.72 -15.07 11.02
N ALA A 199 3.66 -16.38 11.23
CA ALA A 199 4.56 -17.34 10.60
C ALA A 199 4.32 -17.42 9.09
N ASP A 200 5.36 -17.72 8.32
CA ASP A 200 5.26 -17.92 6.86
C ASP A 200 4.27 -19.05 6.50
N ASP A 201 4.03 -20.01 7.40
CA ASP A 201 3.09 -21.13 7.22
C ASP A 201 1.59 -20.76 7.35
N ASP A 202 1.24 -19.56 7.83
CA ASP A 202 -0.17 -19.10 7.87
C ASP A 202 -0.59 -18.47 6.51
N ASP A 203 0.04 -18.89 5.42
CA ASP A 203 -0.28 -18.45 4.07
C ASP A 203 -1.51 -19.23 3.60
N ARG A 204 -2.68 -18.70 3.96
CA ARG A 204 -3.95 -19.28 3.52
C ARG A 204 -4.03 -19.16 2.00
N ALA A 205 -3.99 -20.28 1.30
CA ALA A 205 -4.23 -20.28 -0.13
C ALA A 205 -5.67 -19.82 -0.41
N LEU A 206 -5.87 -19.05 -1.49
CA LEU A 206 -7.20 -18.69 -1.93
C LEU A 206 -7.87 -19.92 -2.55
N ASP A 207 -8.78 -20.56 -1.81
CA ASP A 207 -9.55 -21.71 -2.31
C ASP A 207 -10.70 -21.26 -3.24
N PRO A 208 -10.68 -21.62 -4.54
CA PRO A 208 -11.76 -21.31 -5.47
C PRO A 208 -13.13 -21.86 -5.05
N LEU A 209 -13.18 -22.95 -4.28
CA LEU A 209 -14.45 -23.52 -3.80
C LEU A 209 -15.12 -22.64 -2.74
N ALA A 210 -14.32 -21.89 -1.96
CA ALA A 210 -14.83 -21.01 -0.92
C ALA A 210 -15.54 -19.77 -1.48
N TRP A 211 -15.15 -19.26 -2.66
CA TRP A 211 -15.70 -18.01 -3.22
C TRP A 211 -16.36 -18.15 -4.60
N GLY A 212 -15.96 -19.14 -5.40
CA GLY A 212 -16.44 -19.33 -6.78
C GLY A 212 -17.95 -19.44 -6.93
N PRO A 213 -18.67 -20.14 -6.02
CA PRO A 213 -20.14 -20.19 -6.06
C PRO A 213 -20.83 -18.85 -5.75
N VAL A 214 -20.12 -17.91 -5.10
CA VAL A 214 -20.69 -16.67 -4.55
C VAL A 214 -20.39 -15.46 -5.42
N VAL A 215 -19.13 -15.32 -5.86
CA VAL A 215 -18.65 -14.14 -6.60
C VAL A 215 -18.75 -14.39 -8.11
N LYS A 216 -19.55 -13.58 -8.80
CA LYS A 216 -19.60 -13.59 -10.26
C LYS A 216 -18.45 -12.79 -10.86
N ALA A 217 -18.12 -13.05 -12.12
CA ALA A 217 -17.18 -12.19 -12.83
C ALA A 217 -17.73 -10.75 -12.88
N ALA A 218 -16.88 -9.77 -12.54
CA ALA A 218 -17.17 -8.37 -12.81
C ALA A 218 -17.45 -8.21 -14.31
N PRO A 219 -18.51 -7.47 -14.69
CA PRO A 219 -18.77 -7.18 -16.10
C PRO A 219 -17.58 -6.41 -16.68
N SER A 220 -17.17 -6.76 -17.91
CA SER A 220 -16.17 -6.01 -18.65
C SER A 220 -16.67 -4.57 -18.85
N VAL A 221 -15.85 -3.59 -18.48
CA VAL A 221 -16.12 -2.17 -18.73
C VAL A 221 -15.54 -1.77 -20.08
#